data_AF-A0A5N1IKK7-F1
#
_entry.id   AF-A0A5N1IKK7-F1
#
_cell.length_a   1.000
_cell.length_b   1.000
_cell.length_c   1.000
_cell.angle_alpha   90.00
_cell.angle_beta   90.00
_cell.angle_gamma   90.00
#
_symmetry.space_group_name_H-M   'P 1'
#
loop_
_entity.id
_entity.type
_entity.pdbx_description
1 polymer ?
#
loop_
_entity_poly.entity_id
_entity_poly.type
_entity_poly.pdbx_seq_one_letter_code
_entity_poly.pdbx_strand_id
1 'polypeptide(L)'
;MLKLKTALLAVLSNLSFKNFKKNRLHLLLALDLILQGLNLINAEHFFFFPPEPPIILSILNSDVVGGFGGIVGLLIVAWSAQTKASVKTNRWLIVSAGCFFGFVFGVELMHLTFANAGPVMASSLIGDFVMVLLTIYVAFKSNTLDDDY
;
A
#
# COMPACT_ATOMS: atom_id res chain seq x y z
N MET A 1 15.63 15.92 18.21
CA MET A 1 16.32 15.91 16.89
C MET A 1 17.46 14.90 16.78
N LEU A 2 18.40 14.82 17.72
CA LEU A 2 19.57 13.91 17.61
C LEU A 2 19.18 12.43 17.45
N LYS A 3 18.22 11.92 18.24
CA LYS A 3 17.76 10.52 18.17
C LYS A 3 17.13 10.13 16.83
N LEU A 4 16.34 11.02 16.21
CA LEU A 4 15.70 10.78 14.92
C LEU A 4 16.74 10.68 13.80
N LYS A 5 17.74 11.59 13.83
CA LYS A 5 18.84 11.59 12.85
C LYS A 5 19.68 10.32 12.94
N THR A 6 19.99 9.86 14.15
CA THR A 6 20.74 8.62 14.37
C THR A 6 19.95 7.38 13.93
N ALA A 7 18.65 7.33 14.23
CA ALA A 7 17.78 6.24 13.78
C ALA A 7 17.68 6.19 12.25
N LEU A 8 17.53 7.35 11.60
CA LEU A 8 17.48 7.43 10.14
C LEU A 8 18.77 6.96 9.49
N LEU A 9 19.93 7.41 9.99
CA LEU A 9 21.24 6.98 9.49
C LEU A 9 21.45 5.46 9.64
N ALA A 10 21.02 4.89 10.76
CA ALA A 10 21.10 3.44 11.00
C ALA A 10 20.22 2.63 10.03
N VAL A 11 19.02 3.14 9.70
CA VAL A 11 18.16 2.53 8.68
C VAL A 11 18.82 2.58 7.31
N LEU A 12 19.33 3.75 6.91
CA LEU A 12 19.95 3.95 5.60
C LEU A 12 21.22 3.11 5.41
N SER A 13 22.04 2.97 6.46
CA SER A 13 23.26 2.13 6.41
C SER A 13 22.96 0.64 6.27
N ASN A 14 21.74 0.20 6.57
CA ASN A 14 21.31 -1.20 6.48
C ASN A 14 20.58 -1.53 5.16
N LEU A 15 20.47 -0.58 4.23
CA LEU A 15 19.85 -0.80 2.93
C LEU A 15 20.84 -1.41 1.93
N SER A 16 20.41 -2.43 1.22
CA SER A 16 21.18 -3.07 0.14
C SER A 16 20.30 -3.33 -1.06
N PHE A 17 20.62 -2.67 -2.18
CA PHE A 17 19.92 -2.85 -3.47
C PHE A 17 19.94 -4.31 -3.97
N LYS A 18 20.90 -5.13 -3.51
CA LYS A 18 20.93 -6.57 -3.82
C LYS A 18 19.72 -7.31 -3.23
N ASN A 19 19.14 -6.81 -2.14
CA ASN A 19 17.99 -7.43 -1.47
C ASN A 19 16.67 -7.16 -2.19
N PHE A 20 16.56 -6.11 -3.01
CA PHE A 20 15.41 -5.94 -3.91
C PHE A 20 15.23 -7.11 -4.86
N LYS A 21 16.32 -7.74 -5.32
CA LYS A 21 16.24 -8.95 -6.15
C LYS A 21 15.69 -10.16 -5.40
N LYS A 22 15.77 -10.19 -4.07
CA LYS A 22 15.18 -11.25 -3.24
C LYS A 22 13.71 -10.93 -2.93
N ASN A 23 13.42 -9.66 -2.68
CA ASN A 23 12.10 -9.18 -2.24
C ASN A 23 11.29 -8.55 -3.40
N ARG A 24 11.38 -9.11 -4.61
CA ARG A 24 10.81 -8.50 -5.83
C ARG A 24 9.31 -8.25 -5.75
N LEU A 25 8.57 -9.17 -5.13
CA LEU A 25 7.12 -9.05 -4.99
C LEU A 25 6.74 -8.00 -3.95
N HIS A 26 7.52 -7.83 -2.88
CA HIS A 26 7.32 -6.73 -1.93
C HIS A 26 7.57 -5.39 -2.63
N LEU A 27 8.59 -5.32 -3.49
CA LEU A 27 8.87 -4.12 -4.26
C LEU A 27 7.74 -3.81 -5.27
N LEU A 28 7.21 -4.82 -5.96
CA LEU A 28 6.08 -4.64 -6.87
C LEU A 28 4.85 -4.12 -6.13
N LEU A 29 4.48 -4.75 -5.01
CA LEU A 29 3.42 -4.28 -4.11
C LEU A 29 3.65 -2.83 -3.67
N ALA A 30 4.87 -2.50 -3.26
CA ALA A 30 5.21 -1.19 -2.75
C ALA A 30 5.11 -0.08 -3.80
N LEU A 31 5.62 -0.34 -5.00
CA LEU A 31 5.59 0.64 -6.10
C LEU A 31 4.17 0.93 -6.54
N ASP A 32 3.36 -0.11 -6.68
CA ASP A 32 1.95 0.04 -7.03
C ASP A 32 1.19 0.80 -5.94
N LEU A 33 1.42 0.47 -4.66
CA LEU A 33 0.79 1.17 -3.53
C LEU A 33 1.17 2.66 -3.48
N ILE A 34 2.41 3.00 -3.84
CA ILE A 34 2.85 4.40 -3.98
C ILE A 34 2.12 5.09 -5.13
N LEU A 35 2.05 4.44 -6.30
CA LEU A 35 1.38 5.00 -7.47
C LEU A 35 -0.12 5.20 -7.22
N GLN A 36 -0.79 4.23 -6.61
CA GLN A 36 -2.20 4.33 -6.26
C GLN A 36 -2.43 5.41 -5.19
N GLY A 37 -1.56 5.51 -4.19
CA GLY A 37 -1.61 6.59 -3.22
C GLY A 37 -1.47 7.98 -3.86
N LEU A 38 -0.52 8.14 -4.78
CA LEU A 38 -0.35 9.39 -5.55
C LEU A 38 -1.53 9.66 -6.47
N ASN A 39 -2.11 8.62 -7.08
CA ASN A 39 -3.29 8.76 -7.92
C ASN A 39 -4.47 9.32 -7.12
N LEU A 40 -4.71 8.78 -5.91
CA LEU A 40 -5.77 9.26 -5.02
C LEU A 40 -5.53 10.71 -4.54
N ILE A 41 -4.29 11.11 -4.28
CA ILE A 41 -3.96 12.51 -3.91
C ILE A 41 -4.28 13.47 -5.07
N ASN A 42 -3.99 13.06 -6.31
CA ASN A 42 -4.17 13.93 -7.48
C ASN A 42 -5.59 13.91 -8.06
N ALA A 43 -6.43 12.96 -7.67
CA ALA A 43 -7.78 12.81 -8.19
C ALA A 43 -8.78 13.58 -7.31
N GLU A 44 -9.26 14.73 -7.77
CA GLU A 44 -10.11 15.62 -6.98
C GLU A 44 -11.46 15.00 -6.55
N HIS A 45 -11.94 13.94 -7.20
CA HIS A 45 -13.20 13.25 -6.87
C HIS A 45 -13.16 11.76 -7.22
N PHE A 46 -12.09 11.05 -6.84
CA PHE A 46 -12.01 9.61 -7.04
C PHE A 46 -13.18 8.87 -6.36
N PHE A 47 -13.49 9.25 -5.12
CA PHE A 47 -14.58 8.69 -4.34
C PHE A 47 -15.85 9.53 -4.53
N PHE A 48 -16.85 8.99 -5.23
CA PHE A 48 -18.17 9.63 -5.40
C PHE A 48 -19.35 8.74 -4.96
N PHE A 49 -19.05 7.62 -4.30
CA PHE A 49 -20.03 6.69 -3.72
C PHE A 49 -19.43 6.09 -2.42
N PRO A 50 -20.21 5.88 -1.36
CA PRO A 50 -21.62 6.28 -1.21
C PRO A 50 -21.76 7.82 -1.18
N PRO A 51 -22.84 8.40 -1.74
CA PRO A 51 -22.99 9.85 -1.89
C PRO A 51 -23.21 10.56 -0.54
N GLU A 52 -23.66 9.85 0.48
CA GLU A 52 -24.07 10.39 1.77
C GLU A 52 -23.50 9.58 2.93
N PRO A 53 -23.10 10.22 4.05
CA PRO A 53 -23.03 11.68 4.26
C PRO A 53 -21.80 12.34 3.61
N PRO A 54 -21.84 13.65 3.26
CA PRO A 54 -20.78 14.32 2.49
C PRO A 54 -19.44 14.38 3.21
N ILE A 55 -19.46 14.29 4.55
CA ILE A 55 -18.25 14.25 5.37
C ILE A 55 -17.39 13.01 5.08
N ILE A 56 -18.01 11.87 4.74
CA ILE A 56 -17.27 10.66 4.38
C ILE A 56 -16.54 10.90 3.05
N LEU A 57 -17.24 11.41 2.04
CA LEU A 57 -16.61 11.74 0.75
C LEU A 57 -15.49 12.77 0.89
N SER A 58 -15.65 13.76 1.76
CA SER A 58 -14.60 14.76 2.03
C SER A 58 -13.35 14.12 2.66
N ILE A 59 -13.51 13.17 3.57
CA ILE A 59 -12.38 12.44 4.16
C ILE A 59 -11.74 11.53 3.11
N LEU A 60 -12.55 10.80 2.34
CA LEU A 60 -12.05 9.84 1.35
C LEU A 60 -11.26 10.52 0.23
N ASN A 61 -11.73 11.68 -0.26
CA ASN A 61 -11.01 12.48 -1.27
C ASN A 61 -9.99 13.45 -0.66
N SER A 62 -9.70 13.36 0.64
CA SER A 62 -8.57 14.10 1.21
C SER A 62 -7.25 13.38 0.94
N ASP A 63 -6.15 14.13 0.99
CA ASP A 63 -4.80 13.59 0.84
C ASP A 63 -4.45 12.50 1.87
N VAL A 64 -5.24 12.34 2.94
CA VAL A 64 -4.99 11.38 4.01
C VAL A 64 -5.04 9.94 3.50
N VAL A 65 -6.02 9.60 2.65
CA VAL A 65 -6.19 8.23 2.15
C VAL A 65 -5.04 7.87 1.22
N GLY A 66 -4.78 8.69 0.20
CA GLY A 66 -3.67 8.47 -0.71
C GLY A 66 -2.30 8.55 -0.02
N GLY A 67 -2.15 9.44 0.95
CA GLY A 67 -0.96 9.59 1.78
C GLY A 67 -0.67 8.33 2.61
N PHE A 68 -1.69 7.68 3.17
CA PHE A 68 -1.54 6.40 3.86
C PHE A 68 -0.95 5.33 2.92
N GLY A 69 -1.52 5.17 1.72
CA GLY A 69 -1.01 4.23 0.72
C GLY A 69 0.46 4.52 0.36
N GLY A 70 0.76 5.78 0.04
CA GLY A 70 2.12 6.22 -0.28
C GLY A 70 3.14 5.94 0.83
N ILE A 71 2.80 6.25 2.08
CA ILE A 71 3.67 6.02 3.24
C ILE A 71 3.91 4.52 3.46
N VAL A 72 2.85 3.69 3.44
CA VAL A 72 3.00 2.23 3.61
C VAL A 72 3.88 1.65 2.50
N GLY A 73 3.71 2.12 1.25
CA GLY A 73 4.53 1.68 0.14
C GLY A 73 6.01 2.03 0.32
N LEU A 74 6.32 3.27 0.73
CA LEU A 74 7.69 3.68 1.05
C LEU A 74 8.31 2.83 2.18
N LEU A 75 7.52 2.49 3.20
CA LEU A 75 7.98 1.61 4.27
C LEU A 75 8.26 0.19 3.79
N ILE A 76 7.47 -0.36 2.86
CA ILE A 76 7.75 -1.67 2.23
C ILE A 76 9.02 -1.59 1.37
N VAL A 77 9.23 -0.51 0.63
CA VAL A 77 10.50 -0.30 -0.11
C VAL A 77 11.67 -0.34 0.88
N ALA A 78 11.60 0.45 1.95
CA ALA A 78 12.65 0.49 2.96
C ALA A 78 12.89 -0.88 3.60
N TRP A 79 11.82 -1.59 3.98
CA TRP A 79 11.90 -2.94 4.55
C TRP A 79 12.54 -3.94 3.57
N SER A 80 12.14 -3.91 2.30
CA SER A 80 12.60 -4.86 1.28
C SER A 80 14.09 -4.73 0.93
N ALA A 81 14.71 -3.60 1.24
CA ALA A 81 16.15 -3.38 1.09
C ALA A 81 16.98 -3.76 2.33
N GLN A 82 16.37 -4.02 3.48
CA GLN A 82 17.11 -4.29 4.72
C GLN A 82 17.95 -5.58 4.62
N THR A 83 19.17 -5.54 5.16
CA THR A 83 20.05 -6.71 5.29
C THR A 83 19.61 -7.67 6.41
N LYS A 84 18.99 -7.12 7.45
CA LYS A 84 18.31 -7.83 8.54
C LYS A 84 16.93 -7.23 8.70
N ALA A 85 15.92 -7.90 8.17
CA ALA A 85 14.56 -7.40 8.13
C ALA A 85 13.71 -8.08 9.20
N SER A 86 12.94 -7.30 9.98
CA SER A 86 12.04 -7.88 10.99
C SER A 86 10.80 -8.49 10.32
N VAL A 87 10.50 -9.72 10.71
CA VAL A 87 9.30 -10.46 10.31
C VAL A 87 8.05 -9.77 10.85
N LYS A 88 8.08 -9.28 12.09
CA LYS A 88 6.96 -8.53 12.67
C LYS A 88 6.62 -7.29 11.85
N THR A 89 7.63 -6.50 11.48
CA THR A 89 7.43 -5.32 10.62
C THR A 89 6.86 -5.71 9.27
N ASN A 90 7.35 -6.80 8.65
CA ASN A 90 6.80 -7.28 7.39
C ASN A 90 5.30 -7.56 7.47
N ARG A 91 4.88 -8.31 8.49
CA ARG A 91 3.47 -8.70 8.67
C ARG A 91 2.58 -7.46 8.76
N TRP A 92 2.95 -6.46 9.55
CA TRP A 92 2.18 -5.22 9.66
C TRP A 92 2.10 -4.45 8.34
N LEU A 93 3.19 -4.38 7.59
CA LEU A 93 3.23 -3.69 6.31
C LEU A 93 2.37 -4.39 5.24
N ILE A 94 2.46 -5.71 5.15
CA ILE A 94 1.67 -6.51 4.20
C ILE A 94 0.17 -6.48 4.56
N VAL A 95 -0.18 -6.56 5.84
CA VAL A 95 -1.57 -6.39 6.29
C VAL A 95 -2.09 -4.99 5.94
N SER A 96 -1.30 -3.94 6.19
CA SER A 96 -1.70 -2.57 5.88
C SER A 96 -1.91 -2.36 4.38
N ALA A 97 -1.02 -2.90 3.54
CA ALA A 97 -1.17 -2.89 2.09
C ALA A 97 -2.43 -3.65 1.64
N GLY A 98 -2.69 -4.83 2.21
CA GLY A 98 -3.86 -5.63 1.90
C GLY A 98 -5.17 -4.93 2.27
N CYS A 99 -5.20 -4.28 3.43
CA CYS A 99 -6.34 -3.44 3.84
C CYS A 99 -6.56 -2.27 2.89
N PHE A 100 -5.48 -1.60 2.44
CA PHE A 100 -5.60 -0.50 1.49
C PHE A 100 -6.13 -0.97 0.12
N PHE A 101 -5.49 -1.97 -0.50
CA PHE A 101 -5.96 -2.49 -1.79
C PHE A 101 -7.38 -3.06 -1.70
N GLY A 102 -7.69 -3.79 -0.62
CA GLY A 102 -9.03 -4.31 -0.40
C GLY A 102 -10.08 -3.21 -0.21
N PHE A 103 -9.69 -2.11 0.45
CA PHE A 103 -10.55 -0.93 0.59
C PHE A 103 -10.82 -0.27 -0.76
N VAL A 104 -9.77 0.06 -1.55
CA VAL A 104 -9.95 0.73 -2.84
C VAL A 104 -10.73 -0.17 -3.81
N PHE A 105 -10.35 -1.45 -3.94
CA PHE A 105 -11.09 -2.45 -4.71
C PHE A 105 -12.58 -2.49 -4.32
N GLY A 106 -12.86 -2.53 -3.01
CA GLY A 106 -14.23 -2.56 -2.52
C GLY A 106 -15.04 -1.34 -2.93
N VAL A 107 -14.44 -0.15 -2.88
CA VAL A 107 -15.12 1.09 -3.26
C VAL A 107 -15.28 1.20 -4.78
N GLU A 108 -14.27 0.84 -5.57
CA GLU A 108 -14.38 0.80 -7.03
C GLU A 108 -15.46 -0.19 -7.49
N LEU A 109 -15.59 -1.32 -6.78
CA LEU A 109 -16.64 -2.29 -7.04
C LEU A 109 -18.01 -1.64 -6.80
N MET A 110 -18.17 -0.90 -5.70
CA MET A 110 -19.40 -0.15 -5.42
C MET A 110 -19.67 0.94 -6.46
N HIS A 111 -18.65 1.64 -6.96
CA HIS A 111 -18.80 2.62 -8.04
C HIS A 111 -19.36 1.98 -9.31
N LEU A 112 -18.86 0.80 -9.69
CA LEU A 112 -19.36 0.08 -10.86
C LEU A 112 -20.78 -0.46 -10.65
N THR A 113 -21.06 -1.07 -9.48
CA THR A 113 -22.34 -1.74 -9.25
C THR A 113 -23.47 -0.77 -8.94
N PHE A 114 -23.19 0.34 -8.26
CA PHE A 114 -24.22 1.23 -7.72
C PHE A 114 -24.19 2.66 -8.27
N ALA A 115 -23.09 3.09 -8.89
CA ALA A 115 -22.93 4.45 -9.41
C ALA A 115 -22.69 4.51 -10.92
N ASN A 116 -22.86 3.38 -11.63
CA ASN A 116 -22.72 3.25 -13.08
C ASN A 116 -21.40 3.85 -13.62
N ALA A 117 -20.31 3.57 -12.91
CA ALA A 117 -19.00 4.09 -13.27
C ALA A 117 -18.50 3.52 -14.62
N GLY A 118 -17.72 4.32 -15.33
CA GLY A 118 -17.28 4.01 -16.69
C GLY A 118 -16.16 2.95 -16.78
N PRO A 119 -15.72 2.63 -18.01
CA PRO A 119 -14.74 1.56 -18.26
C PRO A 119 -13.38 1.78 -17.60
N VAL A 120 -12.98 3.04 -17.34
CA VAL A 120 -11.73 3.35 -16.62
C VAL A 120 -11.78 2.83 -15.18
N MET A 121 -12.92 3.01 -14.49
CA MET A 121 -13.13 2.45 -13.15
C MET A 121 -13.07 0.92 -13.16
N ALA A 122 -13.62 0.29 -14.20
CA ALA A 122 -13.55 -1.16 -14.37
C ALA A 122 -12.12 -1.68 -14.55
N SER A 123 -11.29 -0.98 -15.32
CA SER A 123 -9.88 -1.35 -15.45
C SER A 123 -9.09 -1.18 -14.15
N SER A 124 -9.39 -0.13 -13.38
CA SER A 124 -8.76 0.14 -12.09
C SER A 124 -9.12 -0.97 -11.08
N LEU A 125 -10.40 -1.37 -11.02
CA LEU A 125 -10.89 -2.49 -10.21
C LEU A 125 -10.14 -3.79 -10.46
N ILE A 126 -9.90 -4.12 -11.73
CA ILE A 126 -9.18 -5.35 -12.09
C ILE A 126 -7.73 -5.27 -11.58
N GLY A 127 -7.09 -4.11 -11.72
CA GLY A 127 -5.76 -3.85 -11.17
C GLY A 127 -5.73 -4.09 -9.66
N ASP A 128 -6.60 -3.42 -8.92
CA ASP A 128 -6.64 -3.51 -7.46
C ASP A 128 -7.00 -4.93 -6.98
N PHE A 129 -7.85 -5.66 -7.71
CA PHE A 129 -8.11 -7.07 -7.43
C PHE A 129 -6.86 -7.94 -7.58
N VAL A 130 -6.10 -7.76 -8.66
CA VAL A 130 -4.82 -8.47 -8.86
C VAL A 130 -3.85 -8.15 -7.72
N MET A 131 -3.84 -6.90 -7.25
CA MET A 131 -2.98 -6.46 -6.15
C MET A 131 -3.41 -7.03 -4.79
N VAL A 132 -4.71 -7.19 -4.53
CA VAL A 132 -5.22 -7.96 -3.38
C VAL A 132 -4.72 -9.40 -3.42
N LEU A 133 -4.84 -10.08 -4.57
CA LEU A 133 -4.37 -11.46 -4.73
C LEU A 133 -2.86 -11.58 -4.55
N LEU A 134 -2.09 -10.64 -5.12
CA LEU A 134 -0.64 -10.59 -4.94
C LEU A 134 -0.27 -10.37 -3.47
N THR A 135 -1.01 -9.51 -2.76
CA THR A 135 -0.76 -9.25 -1.33
C THR A 135 -0.98 -10.50 -0.50
N ILE A 136 -2.08 -11.24 -0.76
CA ILE A 136 -2.34 -12.53 -0.12
C ILE A 136 -1.23 -13.54 -0.44
N TYR A 137 -0.80 -13.62 -1.70
CA TYR A 137 0.30 -14.50 -2.10
C TYR A 137 1.58 -14.17 -1.34
N VAL A 138 1.94 -12.89 -1.25
CA VAL A 138 3.11 -12.44 -0.49
C VAL A 138 2.96 -12.72 1.00
N ALA A 139 1.77 -12.55 1.58
CA ALA A 139 1.53 -12.89 2.98
C ALA A 139 1.79 -14.37 3.27
N PHE A 140 1.36 -15.28 2.38
CA PHE A 140 1.60 -16.73 2.53
C PHE A 140 3.04 -17.16 2.25
N LYS A 141 3.75 -16.45 1.37
CA LYS A 141 5.11 -16.84 0.93
C LYS A 141 6.24 -16.10 1.63
N SER A 142 5.98 -14.94 2.19
CA SER A 142 6.98 -14.21 2.96
C SER A 142 7.42 -15.07 4.15
N ASN A 143 8.73 -15.16 4.41
CA ASN A 143 9.24 -15.93 5.54
C ASN A 143 8.63 -15.39 6.84
N THR A 144 7.72 -16.16 7.44
CA THR A 144 7.10 -15.86 8.72
C THR A 144 7.81 -16.53 9.89
N LEU A 145 8.87 -17.30 9.64
CA LEU A 145 9.63 -17.97 10.70
C LEU A 145 10.36 -16.90 11.53
N ASP A 146 10.18 -16.99 12.84
CA ASP A 146 10.18 -15.89 13.80
C ASP A 146 11.44 -15.00 13.80
N ASP A 147 11.27 -13.78 14.30
CA ASP A 147 12.40 -12.96 14.71
C ASP A 147 13.08 -13.70 15.89
N ASP A 148 14.23 -14.34 15.64
CA ASP A 148 15.05 -14.94 16.70
C ASP A 148 15.39 -13.84 17.72
N TYR A 149 14.75 -13.90 18.90
CA TYR A 149 15.09 -13.07 20.06
C TYR A 149 16.34 -13.61 20.76
#